data_AF-A0A8J3J9T2-F1
#
_entry.id   AF-A0A8J3J9T2-F1
#
_cell.length_a   1.000
_cell.length_b   1.000
_cell.length_c   1.000
_cell.angle_alpha   90.00
_cell.angle_beta   90.00
_cell.angle_gamma   90.00
#
_symmetry.space_group_name_H-M   'P 1'
#
loop_
_entity.id
_entity.type
_entity.pdbx_description
1 polymer ?
#
loop_
_entity_poly.entity_id
_entity_poly.type
_entity_poly.pdbx_seq_one_letter_code
_entity_poly.pdbx_strand_id
1 'polypeptide(L)'
;MFIVATQDPRTRAWSEAPESGADAWGAILPIDAGLTQAEADEQLGKYLAGVQAGEALCIRAHGNDEEIGDAAAGAKDWGWTFKKLARMLATHLTAKPSVILIRSCAENVTNFPAHVAVRVESHWPAAVHLSGVPIYGYNTSVKISSPVPSPTQVVKNVQVQAVYINL
;
A
#
# COMPACT_ATOMS: atom_id res chain seq x y z
N MET A 1 7.09 6.80 -4.39
CA MET A 1 7.14 5.43 -4.87
C MET A 1 5.74 4.85 -5.05
N PHE A 2 5.51 4.08 -6.12
CA PHE A 2 4.25 3.38 -6.40
C PHE A 2 4.48 1.87 -6.49
N ILE A 3 4.06 1.11 -5.49
CA ILE A 3 4.23 -0.34 -5.43
C ILE A 3 2.97 -1.04 -5.95
N VAL A 4 3.12 -1.94 -6.93
CA VAL A 4 2.03 -2.80 -7.43
C VAL A 4 2.14 -4.17 -6.78
N ALA A 5 1.36 -4.34 -5.71
CA ALA A 5 1.25 -5.52 -4.87
C ALA A 5 0.09 -6.42 -5.34
N THR A 6 0.11 -6.80 -6.62
CA THR A 6 -0.81 -7.78 -7.21
C THR A 6 -0.20 -8.47 -8.43
N GLN A 7 -0.60 -9.69 -8.73
CA GLN A 7 -0.27 -10.56 -9.87
C GLN A 7 -1.30 -10.42 -10.99
N ASP A 8 -2.45 -9.77 -10.75
CA ASP A 8 -3.46 -9.54 -11.80
C ASP A 8 -2.86 -8.71 -12.94
N PRO A 9 -2.73 -9.30 -14.14
CA PRO A 9 -2.10 -8.62 -15.28
C PRO A 9 -2.87 -7.37 -15.70
N ARG A 10 -4.20 -7.31 -15.48
CA ARG A 10 -5.01 -6.13 -15.80
C ARG A 10 -4.68 -4.97 -14.86
N THR A 11 -4.48 -5.25 -13.57
CA THR A 11 -4.11 -4.23 -12.59
C THR A 11 -2.70 -3.72 -12.82
N ARG A 12 -1.77 -4.61 -13.18
CA ARG A 12 -0.40 -4.25 -13.55
C ARG A 12 -0.37 -3.38 -14.80
N ALA A 13 -0.97 -3.85 -15.89
CA ALA A 13 -1.03 -3.10 -17.15
C ALA A 13 -1.71 -1.74 -16.97
N TRP A 14 -2.80 -1.67 -16.20
CA TRP A 14 -3.44 -0.40 -15.90
C TRP A 14 -2.55 0.52 -15.05
N SER A 15 -1.71 0.00 -14.15
CA SER A 15 -0.81 0.85 -13.35
C SER A 15 0.26 1.51 -14.21
N GLU A 16 0.67 0.87 -15.30
CA GLU A 16 1.63 1.41 -16.28
C GLU A 16 0.97 2.34 -17.31
N ALA A 17 -0.37 2.36 -17.39
CA ALA A 17 -1.09 3.22 -18.33
C ALA A 17 -0.92 4.71 -17.97
N PRO A 18 -0.81 5.62 -18.95
CA PRO A 18 -0.68 7.06 -18.69
C PRO A 18 -1.85 7.65 -17.89
N GLU A 19 -3.05 7.09 -18.02
CA GLU A 19 -4.25 7.58 -17.34
C GLU A 19 -4.40 7.05 -15.90
N SER A 20 -3.45 6.23 -15.45
CA SER A 20 -3.54 5.55 -14.15
C SER A 20 -3.32 6.47 -12.96
N GLY A 21 -2.61 7.58 -13.16
CA GLY A 21 -2.14 8.50 -12.12
C GLY A 21 -0.98 7.96 -11.28
N ALA A 22 -0.37 6.83 -11.63
CA ALA A 22 0.74 6.23 -10.90
C ALA A 22 2.04 7.04 -11.02
N ASP A 23 2.25 7.72 -12.14
CA ASP A 23 3.39 8.59 -12.41
C ASP A 23 3.55 9.73 -11.38
N ALA A 24 2.42 10.27 -10.90
CA ALA A 24 2.39 11.30 -9.86
C ALA A 24 2.96 10.83 -8.51
N TRP A 25 3.14 9.52 -8.32
CA TRP A 25 3.71 8.92 -7.12
C TRP A 25 5.18 8.54 -7.31
N GLY A 26 5.77 8.70 -8.49
CA GLY A 26 7.17 8.35 -8.76
C GLY A 26 7.33 6.97 -9.41
N ALA A 27 8.42 6.26 -9.09
CA ALA A 27 8.74 4.98 -9.74
C ALA A 27 7.66 3.92 -9.48
N ILE A 28 7.24 3.24 -10.55
CA ILE A 28 6.29 2.13 -10.51
C ILE A 28 7.07 0.83 -10.32
N LEU A 29 6.84 0.15 -9.21
CA LEU A 29 7.56 -1.03 -8.76
C LEU A 29 6.59 -2.20 -8.54
N PRO A 30 6.36 -3.04 -9.55
CA PRO A 30 5.60 -4.27 -9.34
C PRO A 30 6.39 -5.27 -8.49
N ILE A 31 5.70 -5.98 -7.60
CA ILE A 31 6.20 -7.22 -7.01
C ILE A 31 6.18 -8.29 -8.10
N ASP A 32 7.20 -9.13 -8.23
CA ASP A 32 7.27 -10.10 -9.31
C ASP A 32 6.18 -11.17 -9.18
N ALA A 33 5.66 -11.60 -10.33
CA ALA A 33 4.66 -12.67 -10.37
C ALA A 33 5.33 -14.04 -10.18
N GLY A 34 4.60 -14.98 -9.56
CA GLY A 34 5.06 -16.36 -9.38
C GLY A 34 6.10 -16.57 -8.28
N LEU A 35 6.39 -15.53 -7.49
CA LEU A 35 7.15 -15.61 -6.25
C LEU A 35 6.41 -16.42 -5.18
N THR A 36 7.16 -17.05 -4.29
CA THR A 36 6.63 -17.53 -3.01
C THR A 36 6.33 -16.36 -2.08
N GLN A 37 5.56 -16.60 -1.01
CA GLN A 37 5.29 -15.58 0.00
C GLN A 37 6.56 -14.97 0.61
N ALA A 38 7.60 -15.77 0.84
CA ALA A 38 8.85 -15.30 1.44
C ALA A 38 9.64 -14.39 0.49
N GLU A 39 9.69 -14.73 -0.80
CA GLU A 39 10.34 -13.90 -1.82
C GLU A 39 9.58 -12.60 -2.04
N ALA A 40 8.24 -12.65 -2.06
CA ALA A 40 7.41 -11.45 -2.14
C ALA A 40 7.59 -10.54 -0.90
N ASP A 41 7.73 -11.12 0.29
CA ASP A 41 8.03 -10.37 1.51
C ASP A 41 9.39 -9.67 1.42
N GLU A 42 10.41 -10.37 0.92
CA GLU A 42 11.74 -9.80 0.73
C GLU A 42 11.73 -8.64 -0.26
N GLN A 43 11.03 -8.82 -1.39
CA GLN A 43 10.94 -7.78 -2.42
C GLN A 43 10.15 -6.56 -1.94
N LEU A 44 9.00 -6.75 -1.28
CA LEU A 44 8.26 -5.64 -0.69
C LEU A 44 9.09 -4.94 0.39
N GLY A 45 9.82 -5.68 1.22
CA GLY A 45 10.76 -5.12 2.20
C GLY A 45 11.85 -4.26 1.55
N LYS A 46 12.44 -4.72 0.45
CA LYS A 46 13.42 -3.96 -0.34
C LYS A 46 12.84 -2.66 -0.90
N TYR A 47 11.63 -2.70 -1.45
CA TYR A 47 10.96 -1.48 -1.94
C TYR A 47 10.67 -0.50 -0.82
N LEU A 48 10.13 -0.96 0.31
CA LEU A 48 9.87 -0.12 1.48
C LEU A 48 11.15 0.53 2.03
N ALA A 49 12.26 -0.21 2.06
CA ALA A 49 13.56 0.32 2.46
C ALA A 49 14.15 1.34 1.47
N GLY A 50 13.69 1.35 0.23
CA GLY A 50 14.10 2.31 -0.80
C GLY A 50 13.36 3.65 -0.74
N VAL A 51 12.26 3.75 0.02
CA VAL A 51 11.48 4.99 0.14
C VAL A 51 12.33 6.07 0.80
N GLN A 52 12.37 7.25 0.18
CA GLN A 52 13.14 8.39 0.68
C GLN A 52 12.31 9.25 1.65
N ALA A 53 13.00 10.02 2.51
CA ALA A 53 12.32 10.94 3.43
C ALA A 53 11.50 11.99 2.66
N GLY A 54 10.23 12.17 3.05
CA GLY A 54 9.29 13.07 2.38
C GLY A 54 8.70 12.53 1.07
N GLU A 55 9.17 11.39 0.57
CA GLU A 55 8.58 10.74 -0.60
C GLU A 55 7.16 10.22 -0.27
N ALA A 56 6.23 10.34 -1.23
CA ALA A 56 4.91 9.76 -1.09
C ALA A 56 4.96 8.25 -1.45
N LEU A 57 4.26 7.41 -0.70
CA LEU A 57 4.18 5.97 -0.95
C LEU A 57 2.75 5.57 -1.32
N CYS A 58 2.55 4.91 -2.46
CA CYS A 58 1.29 4.23 -2.79
C CYS A 58 1.54 2.73 -2.88
N ILE A 59 0.69 1.93 -2.24
CA ILE A 59 0.64 0.47 -2.36
C ILE A 59 -0.71 0.14 -3.00
N ARG A 60 -0.67 -0.39 -4.22
CA ARG A 60 -1.84 -0.81 -4.97
C ARG A 60 -1.93 -2.32 -4.98
N ALA A 61 -3.08 -2.87 -4.58
CA ALA A 61 -3.28 -4.30 -4.48
C ALA A 61 -4.75 -4.68 -4.72
N HIS A 62 -5.01 -5.97 -4.92
CA HIS A 62 -6.31 -6.55 -4.57
C HIS A 62 -6.39 -6.74 -3.05
N GLY A 63 -7.57 -7.02 -2.48
CA GLY A 63 -7.67 -7.29 -1.04
C GLY A 63 -9.06 -7.13 -0.46
N ASN A 64 -9.11 -7.01 0.86
CA ASN A 64 -10.27 -6.73 1.71
C ASN A 64 -9.79 -6.06 3.01
N ASP A 65 -10.61 -6.01 4.07
CA ASP A 65 -10.23 -5.42 5.37
C ASP A 65 -9.29 -6.30 6.23
N GLU A 66 -9.03 -7.53 5.81
CA GLU A 66 -8.13 -8.48 6.48
C GLU A 66 -6.75 -8.56 5.81
N GLU A 67 -6.70 -8.58 4.47
CA GLU A 67 -5.48 -8.72 3.69
C GLU A 67 -5.48 -7.98 2.35
N ILE A 68 -4.28 -7.69 1.84
CA ILE A 68 -4.04 -7.19 0.49
C ILE A 68 -3.04 -8.10 -0.25
N GLY A 69 -3.12 -8.15 -1.57
CA GLY A 69 -2.36 -9.07 -2.43
C GLY A 69 -3.31 -9.92 -3.27
N ASP A 70 -2.84 -11.06 -3.79
CA ASP A 70 -3.66 -11.96 -4.62
C ASP A 70 -3.98 -13.24 -3.87
N ALA A 71 -4.93 -13.17 -2.95
CA ALA A 71 -5.35 -14.32 -2.16
C ALA A 71 -6.12 -15.41 -2.93
N ALA A 72 -6.19 -15.33 -4.28
CA ALA A 72 -7.12 -16.13 -5.09
C ALA A 72 -6.57 -16.72 -6.41
N ALA A 73 -5.26 -16.80 -6.62
CA ALA A 73 -4.62 -17.35 -7.83
C ALA A 73 -3.82 -18.69 -7.62
N GLY A 74 -3.94 -19.35 -6.46
CA GLY A 74 -3.43 -20.71 -6.21
C GLY A 74 -2.14 -20.81 -5.38
N ALA A 75 -1.33 -21.87 -5.59
CA ALA A 75 -0.20 -22.23 -4.72
C ALA A 75 0.99 -21.23 -4.71
N LYS A 76 0.95 -20.20 -5.55
CA LYS A 76 1.92 -19.09 -5.61
C LYS A 76 1.28 -17.75 -5.24
N ASP A 77 0.19 -17.82 -4.49
CA ASP A 77 -0.45 -16.65 -3.92
C ASP A 77 0.40 -16.09 -2.79
N TRP A 78 0.51 -14.77 -2.80
CA TRP A 78 1.07 -14.03 -1.70
C TRP A 78 0.14 -12.89 -1.32
N GLY A 79 0.05 -12.67 -0.03
CA GLY A 79 -0.78 -11.65 0.58
C GLY A 79 -0.17 -11.14 1.87
N TRP A 80 -0.58 -9.94 2.25
CA TRP A 80 -0.21 -9.31 3.49
C TRP A 80 -1.47 -8.95 4.24
N THR A 81 -1.71 -9.68 5.33
CA THR A 81 -2.67 -9.21 6.33
C THR A 81 -2.28 -7.83 6.83
N PHE A 82 -3.23 -7.05 7.33
CA PHE A 82 -2.92 -5.74 7.93
C PHE A 82 -1.84 -5.86 9.01
N LYS A 83 -1.80 -6.98 9.75
CA LYS A 83 -0.78 -7.26 10.77
C LYS A 83 0.61 -7.41 10.19
N LYS A 84 0.71 -8.14 9.08
CA LYS A 84 1.98 -8.38 8.41
C LYS A 84 2.48 -7.12 7.73
N LEU A 85 1.60 -6.40 7.02
CA LEU A 85 1.95 -5.14 6.38
C LEU A 85 2.42 -4.11 7.40
N ALA A 86 1.73 -3.95 8.53
CA ALA A 86 2.14 -3.05 9.60
C ALA A 86 3.54 -3.39 10.15
N ARG A 87 3.84 -4.67 10.36
CA ARG A 87 5.19 -5.12 10.75
C ARG A 87 6.22 -4.76 9.68
N MET A 88 5.90 -4.94 8.41
CA MET A 88 6.81 -4.63 7.30
C MET A 88 7.07 -3.13 7.19
N LEU A 89 6.05 -2.28 7.36
CA LEU A 89 6.21 -0.83 7.44
C LEU A 89 7.12 -0.46 8.62
N ALA A 90 6.84 -0.97 9.82
CA ALA A 90 7.65 -0.68 11.00
C ALA A 90 9.12 -1.14 10.85
N THR A 91 9.36 -2.24 10.14
CA THR A 91 10.70 -2.85 10.04
C THR A 91 11.53 -2.29 8.89
N HIS A 92 10.91 -2.07 7.73
CA HIS A 92 11.63 -1.80 6.48
C HIS A 92 11.49 -0.36 5.99
N LEU A 93 10.38 0.33 6.30
CA LEU A 93 10.20 1.71 5.90
C LEU A 93 10.95 2.61 6.87
N THR A 94 12.27 2.73 6.72
CA THR A 94 13.16 3.41 7.68
C THR A 94 13.12 4.94 7.58
N ALA A 95 12.77 5.48 6.41
CA ALA A 95 12.54 6.91 6.21
C ALA A 95 11.08 7.29 6.49
N LYS A 96 10.84 8.53 6.92
CA LYS A 96 9.49 9.07 7.10
C LYS A 96 8.91 9.53 5.76
N PRO A 97 7.90 8.84 5.17
CA PRO A 97 7.23 9.34 3.97
C PRO A 97 6.36 10.55 4.30
N SER A 98 5.98 11.33 3.28
CA SER A 98 5.02 12.43 3.45
C SER A 98 3.58 11.93 3.60
N VAL A 99 3.25 10.83 2.92
CA VAL A 99 1.92 10.21 2.91
C VAL A 99 2.03 8.75 2.46
N ILE A 100 1.16 7.90 3.00
CA ILE A 100 0.97 6.53 2.52
C ILE A 100 -0.46 6.40 1.97
N LEU A 101 -0.64 5.87 0.77
CA LEU A 101 -1.94 5.45 0.24
C LEU A 101 -1.96 3.93 0.06
N ILE A 102 -2.92 3.26 0.69
CA ILE A 102 -3.21 1.86 0.45
C ILE A 102 -4.46 1.78 -0.44
N ARG A 103 -4.24 1.51 -1.73
CA ARG A 103 -5.29 1.34 -2.73
C ARG A 103 -5.56 -0.16 -2.92
N SER A 104 -6.38 -0.72 -2.04
CA SER A 104 -6.95 -2.06 -2.20
C SER A 104 -8.18 -2.00 -3.12
N CYS A 105 -8.27 -2.89 -4.11
CA CYS A 105 -9.31 -2.87 -5.15
C CYS A 105 -10.66 -3.51 -4.72
N ALA A 106 -10.93 -3.64 -3.42
CA ALA A 106 -12.10 -4.38 -2.98
C ALA A 106 -13.38 -3.55 -3.02
N GLU A 107 -14.45 -4.18 -3.46
CA GLU A 107 -15.81 -3.71 -3.22
C GLU A 107 -16.17 -3.67 -1.72
N ASN A 108 -15.32 -4.25 -0.85
CA ASN A 108 -15.52 -4.44 0.59
C ASN A 108 -14.34 -3.96 1.48
N VAL A 109 -13.54 -2.97 1.06
CA VAL A 109 -12.55 -2.34 1.95
C VAL A 109 -13.19 -1.11 2.54
N THR A 110 -13.39 -1.13 3.85
CA THR A 110 -13.93 0.02 4.59
C THR A 110 -12.91 0.58 5.58
N ASN A 111 -11.96 -0.25 6.06
CA ASN A 111 -11.13 0.11 7.21
C ASN A 111 -9.72 -0.50 7.26
N PHE A 112 -9.26 -1.20 6.21
CA PHE A 112 -7.90 -1.75 6.16
C PHE A 112 -6.78 -0.76 6.57
N PRO A 113 -6.75 0.50 6.08
CA PRO A 113 -5.73 1.48 6.49
C PRO A 113 -5.73 1.78 7.99
N ALA A 114 -6.91 1.79 8.63
CA ALA A 114 -7.02 2.01 10.06
C ALA A 114 -6.44 0.84 10.85
N HIS A 115 -6.75 -0.40 10.44
CA HIS A 115 -6.16 -1.60 11.04
C HIS A 115 -4.64 -1.61 10.92
N VAL A 116 -4.11 -1.16 9.78
CA VAL A 116 -2.66 -1.01 9.57
C VAL A 116 -2.09 0.03 10.52
N ALA A 117 -2.65 1.24 10.59
CA ALA A 117 -2.16 2.34 11.44
C ALA A 117 -2.08 1.92 12.92
N VAL A 118 -3.18 1.41 13.48
CA VAL A 118 -3.24 0.91 14.87
C VAL A 118 -2.20 -0.18 15.11
N ARG A 119 -1.96 -1.04 14.11
CA ARG A 119 -0.99 -2.11 14.27
C ARG A 119 0.46 -1.64 14.14
N VAL A 120 0.74 -0.62 13.34
CA VAL A 120 2.07 0.02 13.30
C VAL A 120 2.40 0.61 14.66
N GLU A 121 1.42 1.23 15.34
CA GLU A 121 1.61 1.80 16.68
C GLU A 121 2.05 0.75 17.71
N SER A 122 1.58 -0.49 17.58
CA SER A 122 1.99 -1.59 18.47
C SER A 122 3.45 -2.04 18.31
N HIS A 123 4.20 -1.49 17.34
CA HIS A 123 5.61 -1.78 17.09
C HIS A 123 6.57 -0.73 17.68
N TRP A 124 6.11 0.13 18.59
CA TRP A 124 7.00 1.00 19.37
C TRP A 124 8.11 0.20 20.11
N PRO A 125 9.37 0.69 20.16
CA PRO A 125 9.88 1.96 19.60
C PRO A 125 10.31 1.87 18.13
N ALA A 126 10.29 0.69 17.51
CA ALA A 126 10.82 0.50 16.16
C ALA A 126 10.09 1.32 15.08
N ALA A 127 8.84 1.73 15.32
CA ALA A 127 8.03 2.51 14.37
C ALA A 127 7.98 4.03 14.66
N VAL A 128 8.71 4.55 15.66
CA VAL A 128 8.62 5.97 16.12
C VAL A 128 8.75 6.99 14.99
N HIS A 129 9.61 6.72 14.01
CA HIS A 129 9.87 7.60 12.88
C HIS A 129 8.66 7.79 11.96
N LEU A 130 7.67 6.88 12.04
CA LEU A 130 6.41 6.97 11.30
C LEU A 130 5.34 7.80 12.05
N SER A 131 5.61 8.28 13.27
CA SER A 131 4.65 9.10 14.04
C SER A 131 4.24 10.35 13.24
N GLY A 132 2.93 10.58 13.16
CA GLY A 132 2.30 11.67 12.41
C GLY A 132 2.20 11.46 10.89
N VAL A 133 2.63 10.32 10.34
CA VAL A 133 2.42 10.00 8.92
C VAL A 133 0.94 9.67 8.68
N PRO A 134 0.27 10.31 7.72
CA PRO A 134 -1.09 9.93 7.33
C PRO A 134 -1.06 8.70 6.42
N ILE A 135 -1.84 7.70 6.78
CA ILE A 135 -2.20 6.56 5.93
C ILE A 135 -3.61 6.78 5.40
N TYR A 136 -3.75 6.82 4.08
CA TYR A 136 -5.01 6.89 3.37
C TYR A 136 -5.41 5.52 2.83
N GLY A 137 -6.70 5.30 2.72
CA GLY A 137 -7.26 4.32 1.78
C GLY A 137 -8.72 4.61 1.51
N TYR A 138 -9.26 3.91 0.53
CA TYR A 138 -10.63 4.12 0.10
C TYR A 138 -11.61 3.56 1.12
N ASN A 139 -12.68 4.31 1.40
CA ASN A 139 -13.78 3.91 2.29
C ASN A 139 -15.05 3.50 1.51
N THR A 140 -14.93 3.44 0.18
CA THR A 140 -15.99 3.03 -0.75
C THR A 140 -15.37 2.17 -1.85
N SER A 141 -16.20 1.35 -2.49
CA SER A 141 -15.78 0.58 -3.66
C SER A 141 -15.31 1.50 -4.78
N VAL A 142 -14.11 1.26 -5.29
CA VAL A 142 -13.54 1.99 -6.43
C VAL A 142 -13.09 1.01 -7.49
N LYS A 143 -13.53 1.26 -8.74
CA LYS A 143 -13.14 0.46 -9.89
C LYS A 143 -11.63 0.42 -10.03
N ILE A 144 -11.11 -0.72 -10.45
CA ILE A 144 -9.68 -0.87 -10.67
C ILE A 144 -9.15 0.08 -11.75
N SER A 145 -9.97 0.42 -12.75
CA SER A 145 -9.65 1.38 -13.80
C SER A 145 -9.78 2.85 -13.36
N SER A 146 -10.17 3.14 -12.11
CA SER A 146 -10.21 4.51 -11.63
C SER A 146 -8.78 5.03 -11.42
N PRO A 147 -8.45 6.23 -11.92
CA PRO A 147 -7.15 6.85 -11.67
C PRO A 147 -6.86 6.98 -10.17
N VAL A 148 -5.59 6.81 -9.80
CA VAL A 148 -5.12 7.09 -8.45
C VAL A 148 -4.94 8.61 -8.33
N PRO A 149 -5.48 9.26 -7.29
CA PRO A 149 -5.22 10.68 -7.06
C PRO A 149 -3.71 10.90 -6.83
N SER A 150 -3.17 12.02 -7.31
CA SER A 150 -1.79 12.41 -6.98
C SER A 150 -1.63 12.62 -5.46
N PRO A 151 -0.41 12.50 -4.89
CA PRO A 151 -0.17 12.68 -3.47
C PRO A 151 -0.76 13.97 -2.86
N THR A 152 -0.69 15.08 -3.59
CA THR A 152 -1.22 16.39 -3.15
C THR A 152 -2.74 16.50 -3.24
N GLN A 153 -3.38 15.62 -4.02
CA GLN A 153 -4.84 15.56 -4.19
C GLN A 153 -5.49 14.50 -3.31
N VAL A 154 -4.74 13.54 -2.79
CA VAL A 154 -5.24 12.51 -1.85
C VAL A 154 -5.93 13.17 -0.66
N VAL A 155 -5.35 14.23 -0.11
CA VAL A 155 -5.90 14.95 1.05
C VAL A 155 -7.23 15.66 0.76
N LYS A 156 -7.57 15.87 -0.51
CA LYS A 156 -8.80 16.52 -0.98
C LYS A 156 -9.82 15.53 -1.52
N ASN A 157 -9.44 14.26 -1.66
CA ASN A 157 -10.30 13.26 -2.25
C ASN A 157 -11.25 12.70 -1.18
N VAL A 158 -12.55 12.98 -1.33
CA VAL A 158 -13.60 12.56 -0.39
C VAL A 158 -13.82 11.05 -0.33
N GLN A 159 -13.30 10.29 -1.31
CA GLN A 159 -13.42 8.83 -1.37
C GLN A 159 -12.33 8.11 -0.58
N VAL A 160 -11.33 8.84 -0.05
CA VAL A 160 -10.30 8.28 0.82
C VAL A 160 -10.41 8.87 2.20
N GLN A 161 -10.07 8.06 3.20
CA GLN A 161 -10.05 8.45 4.60
C GLN A 161 -8.62 8.41 5.12
N ALA A 162 -8.22 9.46 5.84
CA ALA A 162 -6.95 9.53 6.54
C ALA A 162 -7.04 8.87 7.91
N VAL A 163 -6.02 8.09 8.27
CA VAL A 163 -5.73 7.66 9.63
C VAL A 163 -4.28 8.00 9.92
N TYR A 164 -4.02 8.63 11.06
CA TYR A 164 -2.67 9.04 11.46
C TYR A 164 -2.07 7.99 12.38
N ILE A 165 -0.79 7.68 12.18
CA ILE A 165 -0.01 6.89 13.14
C ILE A 165 0.32 7.80 14.34
N ASN A 166 -0.13 7.43 15.52
CA ASN A 166 0.10 8.15 16.77
C ASN A 166 0.98 7.32 17.70
N LEU A 167 2.29 7.60 17.66
CA LEU A 167 3.34 6.95 18.43
C LEU A 167 4.08 7.95 19.32
#